data_AF-A0A7V8NVY7-F1
#
_entry.id   AF-A0A7V8NVY7-F1
#
_cell.length_a   1.000
_cell.length_b   1.000
_cell.length_c   1.000
_cell.angle_alpha   90.00
_cell.angle_beta   90.00
_cell.angle_gamma   90.00
#
_symmetry.space_group_name_H-M   'P 1'
#
loop_
_entity.id
_entity.type
_entity.pdbx_description
1 polymer ?
#
loop_
_entity_poly.entity_id
_entity_poly.type
_entity_poly.pdbx_seq_one_letter_code
_entity_poly.pdbx_strand_id
1 'polypeptide(L)'
;MAGELLASVYETALHSKPDVRAAALFRIARVQTRLDRAQARRTFEQALDEIRRIPGRDGAFFLDQVRLFAAAIAPDLLAALPSEHRTPRHFDGDHLGRIMIEHGNSEAALEFVMHYGEASTFPFSIASMLMDRVSEQERLALLRRAVEAWRESHDNRFVWLLKYRWKLLPEEEARDIVREVVRVTLDEPDKPIQATYDQEGTTKITSFREHTLFEVLHILRHLDEPLAESLFASHPQFAAAARRFPYGMESISQEAEERKKSEGERRGGFVTVASSSRDFPYLGALRQGSQDGDFEQAMEHAQQQYGTDSASEDQNLVPREFWPSTSRFRS
;
A
#
# COMPACT_ATOMS: atom_id res chain seq x y z
N MET A 1 20.36 14.43 24.83
CA MET A 1 19.57 13.20 25.07
C MET A 1 19.45 12.30 23.84
N ALA A 2 18.61 12.57 22.82
CA ALA A 2 18.45 11.64 21.68
C ALA A 2 19.75 11.42 20.86
N GLY A 3 20.55 12.47 20.65
CA GLY A 3 21.83 12.37 19.93
C GLY A 3 22.91 11.58 20.69
N GLU A 4 22.99 11.71 22.01
CA GLU A 4 23.96 10.98 22.84
C GLU A 4 23.62 9.49 22.92
N LEU A 5 22.33 9.15 23.00
CA LEU A 5 21.86 7.77 22.96
C LEU A 5 22.19 7.13 21.60
N LEU A 6 21.96 7.84 20.49
CA LEU A 6 22.30 7.35 19.15
C LEU A 6 23.81 7.15 18.97
N ALA A 7 24.64 8.06 19.49
CA ALA A 7 26.10 7.91 19.45
C ALA A 7 26.56 6.67 20.24
N SER A 8 26.01 6.45 21.44
CA SER A 8 26.31 5.26 22.25
C SER A 8 25.88 3.95 21.58
N VAL A 9 24.67 3.92 21.00
CA VAL A 9 24.18 2.74 20.28
C VAL A 9 25.00 2.48 19.01
N TYR A 10 25.45 3.53 18.33
CA TYR A 10 26.34 3.42 17.18
C TYR A 10 27.70 2.83 17.53
N GLU A 11 28.36 3.32 18.59
CA GLU A 11 29.61 2.75 19.08
C GLU A 11 29.45 1.27 19.48
N THR A 12 28.35 0.93 20.14
CA THR A 12 28.05 -0.46 20.51
C THR A 12 27.86 -1.35 19.27
N ALA A 13 27.19 -0.83 18.23
CA ALA A 13 26.99 -1.55 16.98
C ALA A 13 28.32 -1.87 16.28
N LEU A 14 29.28 -0.94 16.28
CA LEU A 14 30.59 -1.14 15.65
C LEU A 14 31.37 -2.32 16.25
N HIS A 15 31.25 -2.53 17.57
CA HIS A 15 31.92 -3.62 18.30
C HIS A 15 31.17 -4.97 18.24
N SER A 16 30.03 -5.03 17.56
CA SER A 16 29.21 -6.25 17.44
C SER A 16 29.69 -7.19 16.32
N LYS A 17 29.11 -8.41 16.26
CA LYS A 17 29.33 -9.34 15.14
C LYS A 17 28.80 -8.74 13.82
N PRO A 18 29.32 -9.14 12.64
CA PRO A 18 28.99 -8.49 11.36
C PRO A 18 27.50 -8.42 11.00
N ASP A 19 26.77 -9.50 11.24
CA ASP A 19 25.31 -9.60 11.08
C ASP A 19 24.55 -8.61 11.99
N VAL A 20 24.88 -8.62 13.28
CA VAL A 20 24.29 -7.73 14.28
C VAL A 20 24.65 -6.28 14.00
N ARG A 21 25.90 -6.01 13.60
CA ARG A 21 26.38 -4.67 13.23
C ARG A 21 25.62 -4.14 12.02
N ALA A 22 25.47 -4.93 10.95
CA ALA A 22 24.70 -4.53 9.77
C ALA A 22 23.26 -4.21 10.15
N ALA A 23 22.57 -5.11 10.86
CA ALA A 23 21.19 -4.90 11.30
C ALA A 23 21.02 -3.67 12.20
N ALA A 24 21.95 -3.44 13.12
CA ALA A 24 21.96 -2.27 14.01
C ALA A 24 22.15 -0.97 13.21
N LEU A 25 23.11 -0.93 12.28
CA LEU A 25 23.38 0.24 11.45
C LEU A 25 22.16 0.61 10.58
N PHE A 26 21.42 -0.34 10.01
CA PHE A 26 20.15 -0.04 9.29
C PHE A 26 19.12 0.64 10.19
N ARG A 27 18.97 0.14 11.42
CA ARG A 27 18.01 0.71 12.38
C ARG A 27 18.44 2.11 12.82
N ILE A 28 19.72 2.30 13.11
CA ILE A 28 20.28 3.63 13.46
C ILE A 28 20.06 4.60 12.30
N ALA A 29 20.39 4.20 11.07
CA ALA A 29 20.18 5.02 9.87
C ALA A 29 18.71 5.43 9.73
N ARG A 30 17.77 4.49 9.91
CA ARG A 30 16.32 4.78 9.86
C ARG A 30 15.92 5.83 10.89
N VAL A 31 16.42 5.76 12.14
CA VAL A 31 16.13 6.77 13.17
C VAL A 31 16.77 8.12 12.81
N GLN A 32 18.00 8.11 12.31
CA GLN A 32 18.71 9.30 11.89
C GLN A 32 17.99 10.06 10.77
N THR A 33 17.17 9.41 9.92
CA THR A 33 16.42 10.12 8.85
C THR A 33 15.57 11.29 9.34
N ARG A 34 15.10 11.24 10.60
CA ARG A 34 14.30 12.32 11.22
C ARG A 34 15.16 13.45 11.80
N LEU A 35 16.44 13.21 12.05
CA LEU A 35 17.34 14.13 12.75
C LEU A 35 18.39 14.74 11.82
N ASP A 36 19.04 13.90 11.02
CA ASP A 36 20.06 14.26 10.05
C ASP A 36 20.05 13.23 8.90
N ARG A 37 19.44 13.61 7.78
CA ARG A 37 19.35 12.76 6.57
C ARG A 37 20.72 12.45 5.96
N ALA A 38 21.69 13.36 6.06
CA ALA A 38 23.02 13.13 5.50
C ALA A 38 23.77 12.10 6.33
N GLN A 39 23.66 12.16 7.66
CA GLN A 39 24.22 11.12 8.53
C GLN A 39 23.50 9.78 8.36
N ALA A 40 22.17 9.78 8.23
CA ALA A 40 21.39 8.58 7.95
C ALA A 40 21.90 7.86 6.71
N ARG A 41 22.14 8.61 5.62
CA ARG A 41 22.69 8.07 4.38
C ARG A 41 24.07 7.45 4.57
N ARG A 42 25.00 8.15 5.24
CA ARG A 42 26.35 7.62 5.53
C ARG A 42 26.29 6.32 6.33
N THR A 43 25.46 6.29 7.38
CA THR A 43 25.26 5.10 8.20
C THR A 43 24.65 3.94 7.40
N PHE A 44 23.69 4.24 6.50
CA PHE A 44 23.09 3.25 5.61
C PHE A 44 24.10 2.66 4.62
N GLU A 45 24.92 3.50 3.99
CA GLU A 45 25.98 3.06 3.07
C GLU A 45 27.01 2.17 3.79
N GLN A 46 27.37 2.52 5.03
CA GLN A 46 28.22 1.66 5.86
C GLN A 46 27.55 0.32 6.18
N ALA A 47 26.25 0.30 6.50
CA ALA A 47 25.50 -0.93 6.72
C ALA A 47 25.47 -1.83 5.48
N LEU A 48 25.34 -1.21 4.29
CA LEU A 48 25.36 -1.91 3.02
C LEU A 48 26.71 -2.58 2.72
N ASP A 49 27.80 -1.88 3.01
CA ASP A 49 29.15 -2.44 2.89
C ASP A 49 29.41 -3.59 3.87
N GLU A 50 28.83 -3.53 5.08
CA GLU A 50 28.88 -4.64 6.03
C GLU A 50 28.12 -5.87 5.51
N ILE A 51 26.91 -5.71 4.95
CA ILE A 51 26.18 -6.86 4.37
C ILE A 51 26.97 -7.53 3.27
N ARG A 52 27.59 -6.75 2.36
CA ARG A 52 28.37 -7.29 1.24
C ARG A 52 29.53 -8.18 1.70
N ARG A 53 29.97 -8.04 2.95
CA ARG A 53 31.02 -8.86 3.56
C ARG A 53 30.49 -10.11 4.27
N ILE A 54 29.17 -10.26 4.44
CA ILE A 54 28.54 -11.44 5.06
C ILE A 54 28.38 -12.54 4.00
N PRO A 55 29.08 -13.68 4.11
CA PRO A 55 28.98 -14.75 3.12
C PRO A 55 27.69 -15.57 3.31
N GLY A 56 27.25 -16.22 2.23
CA GLY A 56 26.22 -17.26 2.28
C GLY A 56 24.78 -16.73 2.38
N ARG A 57 23.88 -17.53 2.95
CA ARG A 57 22.44 -17.27 2.96
C ARG A 57 22.05 -16.03 3.76
N ASP A 58 22.79 -15.71 4.82
CA ASP A 58 22.49 -14.57 5.69
C ASP A 58 22.71 -13.25 4.95
N GLY A 59 23.83 -13.12 4.20
CA GLY A 59 24.10 -11.96 3.36
C GLY A 59 23.05 -11.76 2.27
N ALA A 60 22.66 -12.84 1.57
CA ALA A 60 21.59 -12.79 0.56
C ALA A 60 20.24 -12.35 1.15
N PHE A 61 19.88 -12.89 2.33
CA PHE A 61 18.66 -12.50 3.03
C PHE A 61 18.67 -11.01 3.43
N PHE A 62 19.81 -10.51 3.92
CA PHE A 62 19.93 -9.10 4.25
C PHE A 62 19.80 -8.22 3.00
N LEU A 63 20.40 -8.60 1.87
CA LEU A 63 20.26 -7.88 0.60
C LEU A 63 18.80 -7.75 0.13
N ASP A 64 17.97 -8.77 0.35
CA ASP A 64 16.52 -8.72 0.05
C ASP A 64 15.82 -7.61 0.86
N GLN A 65 16.25 -7.39 2.10
CA GLN A 65 15.67 -6.40 3.01
C GLN A 65 16.24 -4.98 2.79
N VAL A 66 17.43 -4.86 2.20
CA VAL A 66 18.09 -3.56 1.99
C VAL A 66 17.22 -2.62 1.16
N ARG A 67 16.47 -3.14 0.18
CA ARG A 67 15.60 -2.31 -0.67
C ARG A 67 14.57 -1.54 0.17
N LEU A 68 14.01 -2.16 1.21
CA LEU A 68 13.05 -1.50 2.10
C LEU A 68 13.71 -0.34 2.88
N PHE A 69 14.92 -0.56 3.37
CA PHE A 69 15.68 0.50 4.05
C PHE A 69 16.13 1.60 3.08
N ALA A 70 16.51 1.24 1.85
CA ALA A 70 16.85 2.19 0.81
C ALA A 70 15.65 3.10 0.48
N ALA A 71 14.45 2.53 0.30
CA ALA A 71 13.23 3.30 0.09
C ALA A 71 12.97 4.34 1.21
N ALA A 72 13.30 4.01 2.45
CA ALA A 72 13.14 4.92 3.59
C ALA A 72 14.25 5.99 3.68
N ILE A 73 15.49 5.67 3.29
CA ILE A 73 16.68 6.45 3.64
C ILE A 73 17.35 7.10 2.41
N ALA A 74 17.54 6.32 1.35
CA ALA A 74 18.30 6.68 0.15
C ALA A 74 17.66 6.02 -1.09
N PRO A 75 16.46 6.48 -1.50
CA PRO A 75 15.68 5.81 -2.54
C PRO A 75 16.36 5.82 -3.91
N ASP A 76 17.27 6.77 -4.16
CA ASP A 76 18.11 6.83 -5.36
C ASP A 76 19.00 5.60 -5.55
N LEU A 77 19.30 4.86 -4.48
CA LEU A 77 20.12 3.65 -4.53
C LEU A 77 19.33 2.41 -4.98
N LEU A 78 18.00 2.45 -5.03
CA LEU A 78 17.17 1.28 -5.34
C LEU A 78 17.45 0.65 -6.71
N ALA A 79 17.78 1.48 -7.71
CA ALA A 79 18.10 1.00 -9.05
C ALA A 79 19.39 0.16 -9.07
N ALA A 80 20.32 0.40 -8.15
CA ALA A 80 21.59 -0.30 -8.05
C ALA A 80 21.53 -1.54 -7.14
N LEU A 81 20.44 -1.73 -6.39
CA LEU A 81 20.29 -2.82 -5.43
C LEU A 81 19.69 -4.06 -6.10
N PRO A 82 20.26 -5.25 -5.90
CA PRO A 82 19.72 -6.49 -6.46
C PRO A 82 18.31 -6.73 -5.94
N SER A 83 17.45 -7.27 -6.79
CA SER A 83 16.11 -7.76 -6.42
C SER A 83 16.10 -9.28 -6.59
N GLU A 84 16.33 -10.03 -5.51
CA GLU A 84 16.07 -11.47 -5.52
C GLU A 84 14.57 -11.68 -5.24
N HIS A 85 13.90 -12.29 -6.20
CA HIS A 85 12.45 -12.36 -6.25
C HIS A 85 11.90 -13.46 -5.34
N ARG A 86 11.85 -13.21 -4.03
CA ARG A 86 11.20 -14.12 -3.07
C ARG A 86 9.73 -13.78 -2.78
N THR A 87 9.33 -12.53 -3.00
CA THR A 87 7.93 -12.07 -2.86
C THR A 87 7.27 -11.88 -4.24
N PRO A 88 5.93 -12.00 -4.35
CA PRO A 88 5.24 -11.66 -5.58
C PRO A 88 5.47 -10.18 -5.94
N ARG A 89 5.92 -9.92 -7.16
CA ARG A 89 6.44 -8.62 -7.64
C ARG A 89 5.51 -7.41 -7.39
N HIS A 90 4.19 -7.59 -7.44
CA HIS A 90 3.23 -6.51 -7.20
C HIS A 90 3.24 -6.00 -5.74
N PHE A 91 3.60 -6.84 -4.77
CA PHE A 91 3.75 -6.39 -3.39
C PHE A 91 5.04 -5.59 -3.18
N ASP A 92 6.08 -5.81 -3.98
CA ASP A 92 7.35 -5.08 -3.83
C ASP A 92 7.18 -3.61 -4.24
N GLY A 93 6.55 -3.33 -5.39
CA GLY A 93 6.30 -1.97 -5.86
C GLY A 93 5.42 -1.14 -4.91
N ASP A 94 4.28 -1.70 -4.48
CA ASP A 94 3.38 -1.03 -3.53
C ASP A 94 4.06 -0.82 -2.16
N HIS A 95 4.85 -1.80 -1.68
CA HIS A 95 5.50 -1.69 -0.38
C HIS A 95 6.64 -0.66 -0.39
N LEU A 96 7.50 -0.66 -1.42
CA LEU A 96 8.58 0.32 -1.56
C LEU A 96 8.04 1.74 -1.68
N GLY A 97 7.04 1.94 -2.55
CA GLY A 97 6.41 3.25 -2.73
C GLY A 97 5.77 3.76 -1.43
N ARG A 98 5.09 2.89 -0.67
CA ARG A 98 4.51 3.26 0.63
C ARG A 98 5.59 3.69 1.62
N ILE A 99 6.68 2.93 1.74
CA ILE A 99 7.78 3.25 2.66
C ILE A 99 8.38 4.62 2.32
N MET A 100 8.63 4.90 1.04
CA MET A 100 9.12 6.22 0.61
C MET A 100 8.19 7.35 1.06
N ILE A 101 6.88 7.18 0.83
CA ILE A 101 5.85 8.16 1.17
C ILE A 101 5.77 8.38 2.69
N GLU A 102 5.79 7.30 3.48
CA GLU A 102 5.73 7.35 4.95
C GLU A 102 6.99 7.95 5.58
N HIS A 103 8.15 7.83 4.92
CA HIS A 103 9.43 8.39 5.36
C HIS A 103 9.76 9.77 4.76
N GLY A 104 8.79 10.39 4.08
CA GLY A 104 8.94 11.77 3.57
C GLY A 104 9.79 11.89 2.30
N ASN A 105 9.86 10.83 1.50
CA ASN A 105 10.52 10.75 0.20
C ASN A 105 9.47 10.74 -0.93
N SER A 106 8.49 11.65 -0.89
CA SER A 106 7.35 11.65 -1.85
C SER A 106 7.79 11.96 -3.29
N GLU A 107 8.82 12.80 -3.48
CA GLU A 107 9.39 13.06 -4.81
C GLU A 107 10.04 11.81 -5.42
N ALA A 108 10.82 11.07 -4.63
CA ALA A 108 11.41 9.83 -5.07
C ALA A 108 10.35 8.74 -5.35
N ALA A 109 9.27 8.71 -4.56
CA ALA A 109 8.13 7.84 -4.82
C ALA A 109 7.42 8.19 -6.13
N LEU A 110 7.25 9.49 -6.43
CA LEU A 110 6.72 9.96 -7.69
C LEU A 110 7.60 9.50 -8.85
N GLU A 111 8.91 9.75 -8.79
CA GLU A 111 9.86 9.33 -9.81
C GLU A 111 9.83 7.80 -10.01
N PHE A 112 9.79 7.04 -8.91
CA PHE A 112 9.70 5.58 -8.92
C PHE A 112 8.44 5.08 -9.65
N VAL A 113 7.26 5.65 -9.35
CA VAL A 113 6.01 5.27 -10.01
C VAL A 113 5.99 5.67 -11.48
N MET A 114 6.50 6.86 -11.81
CA MET A 114 6.53 7.36 -13.19
C MET A 114 7.41 6.49 -14.10
N HIS A 115 8.54 6.00 -13.58
CA HIS A 115 9.47 5.15 -14.31
C HIS A 115 9.30 3.65 -14.04
N TYR A 116 8.18 3.25 -13.41
CA TYR A 116 7.94 1.86 -13.10
C TYR A 116 7.77 1.05 -14.39
N GLY A 117 8.65 0.09 -14.63
CA GLY A 117 8.82 -0.56 -15.94
C GLY A 117 7.92 -1.77 -16.22
N GLU A 118 7.25 -2.32 -15.20
CA GLU A 118 6.43 -3.55 -15.36
C GLU A 118 4.95 -3.22 -15.15
N ALA A 119 4.18 -3.17 -16.25
CA ALA A 119 2.77 -2.79 -16.20
C ALA A 119 1.91 -3.76 -15.38
N SER A 120 2.19 -5.06 -15.43
CA SER A 120 1.44 -6.09 -14.68
C SER A 120 1.59 -5.98 -13.16
N THR A 121 2.59 -5.25 -12.67
CA THR A 121 2.87 -5.06 -11.25
C THR A 121 2.84 -3.60 -10.84
N PHE A 122 2.26 -2.74 -11.69
CA PHE A 122 2.20 -1.30 -11.47
C PHE A 122 1.54 -0.95 -10.11
N PRO A 123 2.14 -0.05 -9.32
CA PRO A 123 1.69 0.26 -7.97
C PRO A 123 0.54 1.29 -7.95
N PHE A 124 -0.65 0.88 -8.41
CA PHE A 124 -1.84 1.76 -8.47
C PHE A 124 -2.21 2.39 -7.13
N SER A 125 -1.98 1.68 -6.02
CA SER A 125 -2.28 2.19 -4.69
C SER A 125 -1.38 3.39 -4.33
N ILE A 126 -0.10 3.31 -4.72
CA ILE A 126 0.89 4.37 -4.50
C ILE A 126 0.62 5.55 -5.42
N ALA A 127 0.27 5.31 -6.69
CA ALA A 127 -0.18 6.37 -7.58
C ALA A 127 -1.36 7.15 -6.96
N SER A 128 -2.36 6.45 -6.41
CA SER A 128 -3.48 7.09 -5.71
C SER A 128 -3.03 7.92 -4.50
N MET A 129 -2.12 7.40 -3.68
CA MET A 129 -1.62 8.10 -2.49
C MET A 129 -0.81 9.35 -2.84
N LEU A 130 -0.03 9.29 -3.93
CA LEU A 130 0.75 10.42 -4.42
C LEU A 130 -0.12 11.53 -4.99
N MET A 131 -1.25 11.18 -5.62
CA MET A 131 -2.17 12.20 -6.16
C MET A 131 -2.65 13.19 -5.10
N ASP A 132 -2.73 12.81 -3.83
CA ASP A 132 -3.13 13.76 -2.77
C ASP A 132 -1.98 14.68 -2.30
N ARG A 133 -0.74 14.42 -2.74
CA ARG A 133 0.49 15.05 -2.25
C ARG A 133 1.25 15.86 -3.31
N VAL A 134 0.88 15.72 -4.58
CA VAL A 134 1.56 16.35 -5.71
C VAL A 134 0.69 17.45 -6.35
N SER A 135 1.30 18.25 -7.22
CA SER A 135 0.62 19.32 -7.97
C SER A 135 -0.44 18.78 -8.93
N GLU A 136 -1.35 19.62 -9.38
CA GLU A 136 -2.41 19.23 -10.33
C GLU A 136 -1.85 18.65 -11.64
N GLN A 137 -0.77 19.24 -12.17
CA GLN A 137 -0.09 18.76 -13.38
C GLN A 137 0.49 17.35 -13.17
N GLU A 138 1.10 17.10 -12.00
CA GLU A 138 1.65 15.78 -11.65
C GLU A 138 0.56 14.75 -11.40
N ARG A 139 -0.60 15.15 -10.83
CA ARG A 139 -1.77 14.26 -10.66
C ARG A 139 -2.27 13.75 -12.00
N LEU A 140 -2.40 14.65 -12.97
CA LEU A 140 -2.83 14.30 -14.32
C LEU A 140 -1.80 13.38 -15.01
N ALA A 141 -0.51 13.68 -14.88
CA ALA A 141 0.56 12.84 -15.42
C ALA A 141 0.56 11.43 -14.80
N LEU A 142 0.40 11.33 -13.47
CA LEU A 142 0.28 10.06 -12.76
C LEU A 142 -0.93 9.25 -13.23
N LEU A 143 -2.09 9.91 -13.43
CA LEU A 143 -3.30 9.23 -13.87
C LEU A 143 -3.13 8.69 -15.30
N ARG A 144 -2.52 9.46 -16.20
CA ARG A 144 -2.19 9.00 -17.55
C ARG A 144 -1.20 7.84 -17.54
N ARG A 145 -0.17 7.89 -16.70
CA ARG A 145 0.76 6.77 -16.51
C ARG A 145 0.04 5.50 -16.02
N ALA A 146 -0.90 5.65 -15.09
CA ALA A 146 -1.72 4.54 -14.61
C ALA A 146 -2.62 3.96 -15.72
N VAL A 147 -3.18 4.81 -16.60
CA VAL A 147 -3.95 4.38 -17.78
C VAL A 147 -3.08 3.55 -18.71
N GLU A 148 -1.85 3.97 -19.00
CA GLU A 148 -0.92 3.22 -19.84
C GLU A 148 -0.61 1.83 -19.25
N ALA A 149 -0.28 1.77 -17.94
CA ALA A 149 -0.03 0.50 -17.27
C ALA A 149 -1.27 -0.41 -17.26
N TRP A 150 -2.46 0.17 -17.11
CA TRP A 150 -3.72 -0.57 -17.18
C TRP A 150 -4.00 -1.12 -18.59
N ARG A 151 -3.73 -0.37 -19.66
CA ARG A 151 -3.92 -0.85 -21.04
C ARG A 151 -3.09 -2.09 -21.37
N GLU A 152 -1.93 -2.25 -20.73
CA GLU A 152 -1.08 -3.42 -20.92
C GLU A 152 -1.47 -4.61 -20.03
N SER A 153 -2.00 -4.34 -18.83
CA SER A 153 -2.22 -5.38 -17.80
C SER A 153 -3.68 -5.77 -17.57
N HIS A 154 -4.61 -4.88 -17.92
CA HIS A 154 -6.03 -4.89 -17.55
C HIS A 154 -6.29 -5.12 -16.06
N ASP A 155 -5.39 -4.64 -15.19
CA ASP A 155 -5.52 -4.82 -13.75
C ASP A 155 -6.70 -4.02 -13.18
N ASN A 156 -7.62 -4.70 -12.50
CA ASN A 156 -8.83 -4.10 -11.93
C ASN A 156 -8.56 -3.06 -10.84
N ARG A 157 -7.36 -3.01 -10.25
CA ARG A 157 -6.94 -1.94 -9.32
C ARG A 157 -6.99 -0.56 -9.97
N PHE A 158 -6.84 -0.49 -11.29
CA PHE A 158 -7.03 0.77 -12.03
C PHE A 158 -8.47 1.27 -11.99
N VAL A 159 -9.47 0.38 -12.07
CA VAL A 159 -10.89 0.77 -12.04
C VAL A 159 -11.20 1.50 -10.73
N TRP A 160 -10.64 1.01 -9.62
CA TRP A 160 -10.74 1.69 -8.33
C TRP A 160 -10.12 3.09 -8.35
N LEU A 161 -8.94 3.26 -8.97
CA LEU A 161 -8.31 4.58 -9.11
C LEU A 161 -9.17 5.52 -9.98
N LEU A 162 -9.60 5.05 -11.15
CA LEU A 162 -10.41 5.84 -12.10
C LEU A 162 -11.72 6.30 -11.47
N LYS A 163 -12.41 5.40 -10.77
CA LYS A 163 -13.65 5.67 -10.03
C LYS A 163 -13.58 6.94 -9.17
N TYR A 164 -12.46 7.19 -8.49
CA TYR A 164 -12.30 8.36 -7.62
C TYR A 164 -11.63 9.55 -8.30
N ARG A 165 -10.92 9.35 -9.43
CA ARG A 165 -10.01 10.35 -10.00
C ARG A 165 -10.32 10.77 -11.44
N TRP A 166 -11.39 10.26 -12.04
CA TRP A 166 -11.75 10.54 -13.43
C TRP A 166 -11.91 12.03 -13.77
N LYS A 167 -12.37 12.86 -12.81
CA LYS A 167 -12.54 14.32 -13.00
C LYS A 167 -11.22 15.08 -13.18
N LEU A 168 -10.08 14.44 -12.96
CA LEU A 168 -8.77 15.01 -13.28
C LEU A 168 -8.49 15.03 -14.79
N LEU A 169 -9.14 14.13 -15.54
CA LEU A 169 -8.97 14.03 -16.98
C LEU A 169 -9.89 15.03 -17.69
N PRO A 170 -9.48 15.56 -18.86
CA PRO A 170 -10.41 16.18 -19.79
C PRO A 170 -11.59 15.24 -20.10
N GLU A 171 -12.80 15.79 -20.24
CA GLU A 171 -14.02 14.99 -20.40
C GLU A 171 -13.96 13.99 -21.57
N GLU A 172 -13.38 14.40 -22.71
CA GLU A 172 -13.21 13.53 -23.87
C GLU A 172 -12.27 12.35 -23.56
N GLU A 173 -11.14 12.62 -22.91
CA GLU A 173 -10.16 11.60 -22.51
C GLU A 173 -10.78 10.63 -21.49
N ALA A 174 -11.52 11.15 -20.49
CA ALA A 174 -12.25 10.34 -19.52
C ALA A 174 -13.32 9.46 -20.16
N ARG A 175 -14.06 9.99 -21.14
CA ARG A 175 -15.08 9.26 -21.90
C ARG A 175 -14.46 8.11 -22.68
N ASP A 176 -13.34 8.34 -23.36
CA ASP A 176 -12.66 7.31 -24.13
C ASP A 176 -12.11 6.19 -23.24
N ILE A 177 -11.51 6.57 -22.10
CA ILE A 177 -11.00 5.60 -21.12
C ILE A 177 -12.12 4.76 -20.52
N VAL A 178 -13.25 5.36 -20.11
CA VAL A 178 -14.36 4.57 -19.54
C VAL A 178 -15.01 3.64 -20.57
N ARG A 179 -15.10 4.06 -21.84
CA ARG A 179 -15.53 3.19 -22.95
C ARG A 179 -14.58 2.01 -23.15
N GLU A 180 -13.27 2.27 -23.06
CA GLU A 180 -12.25 1.24 -23.13
C GLU A 180 -12.39 0.24 -21.98
N VAL A 181 -12.61 0.72 -20.75
CA VAL A 181 -12.88 -0.13 -19.58
C VAL A 181 -14.11 -1.00 -19.80
N VAL A 182 -15.23 -0.43 -20.27
CA VAL A 182 -16.44 -1.19 -20.59
C VAL A 182 -16.13 -2.27 -21.62
N ARG A 183 -15.47 -1.93 -22.73
CA ARG A 183 -15.12 -2.90 -23.79
C ARG A 183 -14.29 -4.06 -23.22
N VAL A 184 -13.19 -3.77 -22.52
CA VAL A 184 -12.32 -4.80 -21.92
C VAL A 184 -13.10 -5.69 -20.95
N THR A 185 -13.96 -5.10 -20.12
CA THR A 185 -14.79 -5.84 -19.15
C THR A 185 -15.78 -6.78 -19.84
N LEU A 186 -16.32 -6.40 -21.00
CA LEU A 186 -17.24 -7.24 -21.78
C LEU A 186 -16.50 -8.34 -22.53
N ASP A 187 -15.28 -8.07 -23.02
CA ASP A 187 -14.44 -9.02 -23.77
C ASP A 187 -13.83 -10.11 -22.86
N GLU A 188 -13.55 -9.80 -21.60
CA GLU A 188 -13.03 -10.77 -20.65
C GLU A 188 -14.08 -11.81 -20.20
N PRO A 189 -13.68 -13.08 -19.95
CA PRO A 189 -14.55 -14.07 -19.34
C PRO A 189 -15.05 -13.60 -17.98
N ASP A 190 -16.37 -13.69 -17.77
CA ASP A 190 -16.96 -13.33 -16.49
C ASP A 190 -16.52 -14.30 -15.39
N LYS A 191 -16.36 -13.77 -14.18
CA LYS A 191 -15.86 -14.50 -13.01
C LYS A 191 -16.87 -14.35 -11.87
N PRO A 192 -17.10 -15.40 -11.08
CA PRO A 192 -17.97 -15.30 -9.92
C PRO A 192 -17.31 -14.45 -8.82
N ILE A 193 -18.07 -13.57 -8.22
CA ILE A 193 -17.72 -12.83 -7.00
C ILE A 193 -18.92 -12.72 -6.06
N GLN A 194 -18.72 -12.05 -4.93
CA GLN A 194 -19.79 -11.70 -4.00
C GLN A 194 -19.61 -10.26 -3.54
N ALA A 195 -20.22 -9.32 -4.28
CA ALA A 195 -20.27 -7.90 -3.91
C ALA A 195 -21.64 -7.57 -3.30
N THR A 196 -21.65 -6.87 -2.16
CA THR A 196 -22.87 -6.41 -1.46
C THR A 196 -22.72 -4.91 -1.17
N TYR A 197 -23.74 -4.12 -1.52
CA TYR A 197 -23.66 -2.66 -1.50
C TYR A 197 -24.56 -1.96 -0.49
N ASP A 198 -25.48 -2.68 0.13
CA ASP A 198 -26.31 -2.18 1.22
C ASP A 198 -26.14 -3.02 2.49
N GLN A 199 -26.53 -2.42 3.62
CA GLN A 199 -26.43 -3.08 4.93
C GLN A 199 -27.43 -4.24 5.08
N GLU A 200 -28.54 -4.19 4.35
CA GLU A 200 -29.59 -5.21 4.35
C GLU A 200 -29.22 -6.44 3.50
N GLY A 201 -28.17 -6.32 2.66
CA GLY A 201 -27.74 -7.37 1.75
C GLY A 201 -28.71 -7.65 0.61
N THR A 202 -29.53 -6.68 0.21
CA THR A 202 -30.53 -6.81 -0.87
C THR A 202 -29.93 -6.50 -2.24
N THR A 203 -29.02 -5.53 -2.32
CA THR A 203 -28.25 -5.19 -3.53
C THR A 203 -26.98 -6.01 -3.58
N LYS A 204 -27.05 -7.12 -4.31
CA LYS A 204 -25.95 -8.06 -4.51
C LYS A 204 -25.60 -8.18 -5.99
N ILE A 205 -24.30 -8.22 -6.28
CA ILE A 205 -23.78 -8.54 -7.61
C ILE A 205 -22.84 -9.74 -7.47
N THR A 206 -23.10 -10.78 -8.24
CA THR A 206 -22.31 -12.04 -8.27
C THR A 206 -21.46 -12.19 -9.53
N SER A 207 -21.66 -11.33 -10.52
CA SER A 207 -20.86 -11.24 -11.75
C SER A 207 -19.76 -10.20 -11.58
N PHE A 208 -18.50 -10.58 -11.84
CA PHE A 208 -17.38 -9.65 -11.80
C PHE A 208 -17.53 -8.56 -12.86
N ARG A 209 -17.99 -8.94 -14.06
CA ARG A 209 -18.31 -8.00 -15.14
C ARG A 209 -19.33 -6.96 -14.69
N GLU A 210 -20.47 -7.39 -14.17
CA GLU A 210 -21.52 -6.47 -13.72
C GLU A 210 -21.08 -5.61 -12.54
N HIS A 211 -20.17 -6.10 -11.70
CA HIS A 211 -19.56 -5.33 -10.62
C HIS A 211 -18.66 -4.22 -11.13
N THR A 212 -17.76 -4.51 -12.07
CA THR A 212 -16.91 -3.50 -12.70
C THR A 212 -17.75 -2.43 -13.43
N LEU A 213 -18.81 -2.84 -14.15
CA LEU A 213 -19.74 -1.88 -14.77
C LEU A 213 -20.42 -0.98 -13.74
N PHE A 214 -20.81 -1.54 -12.59
CA PHE A 214 -21.39 -0.77 -11.49
C PHE A 214 -20.39 0.20 -10.85
N GLU A 215 -19.11 -0.19 -10.73
CA GLU A 215 -18.06 0.68 -10.19
C GLU A 215 -17.80 1.94 -11.03
N VAL A 216 -18.04 1.88 -12.33
CA VAL A 216 -17.87 3.01 -13.27
C VAL A 216 -19.19 3.68 -13.69
N LEU A 217 -20.33 3.26 -13.12
CA LEU A 217 -21.66 3.74 -13.51
C LEU A 217 -21.80 5.27 -13.44
N HIS A 218 -21.31 5.91 -12.37
CA HIS A 218 -21.36 7.36 -12.26
C HIS A 218 -20.60 8.04 -13.39
N ILE A 219 -19.43 7.52 -13.78
CA ILE A 219 -18.64 8.06 -14.87
C ILE A 219 -19.43 7.98 -16.18
N LEU A 220 -20.04 6.83 -16.45
CA LEU A 220 -20.88 6.63 -17.64
C LEU A 220 -22.10 7.57 -17.62
N ARG A 221 -22.77 7.74 -16.48
CA ARG A 221 -23.90 8.67 -16.35
C ARG A 221 -23.51 10.13 -16.65
N HIS A 222 -22.33 10.56 -16.21
CA HIS A 222 -21.86 11.92 -16.45
C HIS A 222 -21.32 12.14 -17.87
N LEU A 223 -20.68 11.13 -18.48
CA LEU A 223 -19.93 11.30 -19.73
C LEU A 223 -20.56 10.63 -20.96
N ASP A 224 -21.32 9.56 -20.79
CA ASP A 224 -21.88 8.75 -21.88
C ASP A 224 -23.14 7.97 -21.44
N GLU A 225 -24.20 8.72 -21.12
CA GLU A 225 -25.49 8.15 -20.70
C GLU A 225 -26.08 7.13 -21.68
N PRO A 226 -26.03 7.32 -23.02
CA PRO A 226 -26.52 6.31 -23.96
C PRO A 226 -25.85 4.94 -23.80
N LEU A 227 -24.53 4.91 -23.53
CA LEU A 227 -23.83 3.66 -23.26
C LEU A 227 -24.31 3.02 -21.96
N ALA A 228 -24.48 3.79 -20.88
CA ALA A 228 -25.04 3.28 -19.62
C ALA A 228 -26.41 2.62 -19.83
N GLU A 229 -27.30 3.27 -20.57
CA GLU A 229 -28.64 2.75 -20.87
C GLU A 229 -28.60 1.46 -21.70
N SER A 230 -27.71 1.38 -22.68
CA SER A 230 -27.52 0.15 -23.46
C SER A 230 -27.07 -1.03 -22.60
N LEU A 231 -26.24 -0.79 -21.59
CA LEU A 231 -25.71 -1.82 -20.69
C LEU A 231 -26.79 -2.37 -19.74
N PHE A 232 -27.77 -1.56 -19.32
CA PHE A 232 -28.86 -2.04 -18.46
C PHE A 232 -29.73 -3.10 -19.13
N ALA A 233 -29.86 -3.04 -20.45
CA ALA A 233 -30.68 -3.98 -21.20
C ALA A 233 -30.11 -5.42 -21.19
N SER A 234 -28.78 -5.55 -21.14
CA SER A 234 -28.08 -6.84 -21.21
C SER A 234 -27.50 -7.34 -19.89
N HIS A 235 -27.53 -6.53 -18.82
CA HIS A 235 -26.91 -6.85 -17.52
C HIS A 235 -27.89 -6.65 -16.36
N PRO A 236 -28.66 -7.70 -15.98
CA PRO A 236 -29.76 -7.58 -15.01
C PRO A 236 -29.34 -7.20 -13.58
N GLN A 237 -28.21 -7.67 -13.07
CA GLN A 237 -27.74 -7.35 -11.72
C GLN A 237 -27.23 -5.91 -11.65
N PHE A 238 -26.49 -5.49 -12.68
CA PHE A 238 -26.08 -4.11 -12.88
C PHE A 238 -27.30 -3.17 -12.94
N ALA A 239 -28.31 -3.52 -13.75
CA ALA A 239 -29.55 -2.75 -13.84
C ALA A 239 -30.32 -2.71 -12.50
N ALA A 240 -30.40 -3.84 -11.79
CA ALA A 240 -31.05 -3.89 -10.48
C ALA A 240 -30.33 -3.01 -9.45
N ALA A 241 -29.00 -3.07 -9.39
CA ALA A 241 -28.19 -2.22 -8.51
C ALA A 241 -28.32 -0.73 -8.87
N ALA A 242 -28.35 -0.39 -10.17
CA ALA A 242 -28.55 0.98 -10.63
C ALA A 242 -29.92 1.56 -10.27
N ARG A 243 -30.98 0.74 -10.16
CA ARG A 243 -32.28 1.22 -9.66
C ARG A 243 -32.22 1.65 -8.20
N ARG A 244 -31.43 0.97 -7.38
CA ARG A 244 -31.23 1.33 -5.97
C ARG A 244 -30.23 2.48 -5.81
N PHE A 245 -29.19 2.49 -6.63
CA PHE A 245 -28.10 3.46 -6.63
C PHE A 245 -27.91 4.05 -8.04
N PRO A 246 -28.66 5.10 -8.41
CA PRO A 246 -28.68 5.64 -9.78
C PRO A 246 -27.33 6.09 -10.33
N TYR A 247 -26.44 6.56 -9.45
CA TYR A 247 -25.06 6.93 -9.77
C TYR A 247 -24.06 5.95 -9.16
N GLY A 248 -24.47 4.69 -8.93
CA GLY A 248 -23.63 3.63 -8.39
C GLY A 248 -22.88 4.02 -7.12
N MET A 249 -21.55 4.06 -7.20
CA MET A 249 -20.69 4.34 -6.07
C MET A 249 -20.78 5.78 -5.53
N GLU A 250 -21.16 6.75 -6.36
CA GLU A 250 -21.42 8.12 -5.88
C GLU A 250 -22.65 8.15 -4.97
N SER A 251 -23.74 7.46 -5.34
CA SER A 251 -24.95 7.35 -4.51
C SER A 251 -24.65 6.67 -3.17
N ILE A 252 -23.86 5.59 -3.18
CA ILE A 252 -23.45 4.88 -1.96
C ILE A 252 -22.62 5.79 -1.05
N SER A 253 -21.71 6.57 -1.62
CA SER A 253 -20.85 7.50 -0.87
C SER A 253 -21.67 8.62 -0.24
N GLN A 254 -22.64 9.17 -0.98
CA GLN A 254 -23.57 10.19 -0.47
C GLN A 254 -24.40 9.66 0.70
N GLU A 255 -25.01 8.48 0.57
CA GLU A 255 -25.75 7.86 1.69
C GLU A 255 -24.86 7.61 2.91
N ALA A 256 -23.63 7.15 2.70
CA ALA A 256 -22.69 6.93 3.80
C ALA A 256 -22.29 8.24 4.51
N GLU A 257 -22.12 9.34 3.77
CA GLU A 257 -21.88 10.66 4.34
C GLU A 257 -23.09 11.20 5.12
N GLU A 258 -24.29 11.04 4.59
CA GLU A 258 -25.54 11.43 5.27
C GLU A 258 -25.71 10.66 6.59
N ARG A 259 -25.43 9.35 6.58
CA ARG A 259 -25.43 8.54 7.81
C ARG A 259 -24.41 9.05 8.82
N LYS A 260 -23.17 9.31 8.41
CA LYS A 260 -22.12 9.89 9.29
C LYS A 260 -22.55 11.24 9.88
N LYS A 261 -23.21 12.09 9.10
CA LYS A 261 -23.74 13.37 9.58
C LYS A 261 -24.88 13.17 10.58
N SER A 262 -25.74 12.17 10.37
CA SER A 262 -26.88 11.87 11.25
C SER A 262 -26.49 11.16 12.55
N GLU A 263 -25.42 10.37 12.54
CA GLU A 263 -24.94 9.59 13.69
C GLU A 263 -23.95 10.37 14.58
N GLY A 264 -23.58 11.59 14.16
CA GLY A 264 -22.50 12.37 14.77
C GLY A 264 -21.13 11.75 14.48
N GLU A 265 -20.07 12.56 14.47
CA GLU A 265 -18.68 12.13 14.20
C GLU A 265 -18.20 11.04 15.19
N ARG A 266 -18.56 9.79 14.95
CA ARG A 266 -17.96 8.62 15.59
C ARG A 266 -17.12 7.86 14.58
N ARG A 267 -15.85 8.26 14.58
CA ARG A 267 -14.65 7.46 14.26
C ARG A 267 -14.53 6.97 12.81
N GLY A 268 -13.64 7.62 12.06
CA GLY A 268 -13.13 7.14 10.78
C GLY A 268 -12.47 5.75 10.94
N GLY A 269 -13.11 4.73 10.39
CA GLY A 269 -12.54 3.39 10.28
C GLY A 269 -11.51 3.33 9.15
N PHE A 270 -10.24 3.21 9.50
CA PHE A 270 -9.24 2.67 8.58
C PHE A 270 -9.46 1.16 8.44
N VAL A 271 -9.53 0.67 7.20
CA VAL A 271 -9.43 -0.76 6.89
C VAL A 271 -8.01 -1.19 7.22
N THR A 272 -7.83 -1.83 8.37
CA THR A 272 -6.56 -2.49 8.70
C THR A 272 -6.59 -3.87 8.03
N VAL A 273 -5.80 -4.06 6.98
CA VAL A 273 -5.50 -5.40 6.46
C VAL A 273 -4.62 -6.08 7.49
N ALA A 274 -5.24 -6.71 8.49
CA ALA A 274 -4.55 -7.54 9.45
C ALA A 274 -4.54 -8.98 8.95
N SER A 275 -3.34 -9.51 8.75
CA SER A 275 -3.10 -10.94 8.76
C SER A 275 -3.53 -11.52 10.11
N SER A 276 -4.42 -12.51 10.11
CA SER A 276 -4.86 -13.29 11.29
C SER A 276 -5.64 -12.53 12.39
N SER A 277 -6.74 -13.12 12.85
CA SER A 277 -7.55 -12.60 13.96
C SER A 277 -6.81 -12.55 15.31
N ARG A 278 -5.66 -13.24 15.43
CA ARG A 278 -4.79 -13.20 16.62
C ARG A 278 -4.07 -11.86 16.80
N ASP A 279 -4.06 -11.02 15.77
CA ASP A 279 -3.28 -9.78 15.75
C ASP A 279 -4.11 -8.55 16.17
N PHE A 280 -5.44 -8.71 16.30
CA PHE A 280 -6.35 -7.63 16.68
C PHE A 280 -6.08 -7.01 18.06
N PRO A 281 -5.73 -7.77 19.13
CA PRO A 281 -5.39 -7.16 20.41
C PRO A 281 -4.18 -6.22 20.33
N TYR A 282 -3.13 -6.64 19.62
CA TYR A 282 -1.92 -5.84 19.40
C TYR A 282 -2.21 -4.57 18.58
N LEU A 283 -2.99 -4.69 17.50
CA LEU A 283 -3.40 -3.54 16.69
C LEU A 283 -4.31 -2.57 17.45
N GLY A 284 -5.14 -3.08 18.37
CA GLY A 284 -5.93 -2.28 19.30
C GLY A 284 -5.06 -1.47 20.25
N ALA A 285 -4.03 -2.10 20.83
CA ALA A 285 -3.08 -1.45 21.72
C ALA A 285 -2.22 -0.39 20.99
N LEU A 286 -1.76 -0.65 19.77
CA LEU A 286 -1.07 0.34 18.94
C LEU A 286 -1.95 1.56 18.63
N ARG A 287 -3.23 1.33 18.35
CA ARG A 287 -4.20 2.40 18.09
C ARG A 287 -4.41 3.27 19.33
N GLN A 288 -4.55 2.65 20.50
CA GLN A 288 -4.71 3.34 21.77
C GLN A 288 -3.47 4.18 22.07
N GLY A 289 -2.27 3.59 21.99
CA GLY A 289 -1.01 4.29 22.21
C GLY A 289 -0.73 5.44 21.25
N SER A 290 -1.19 5.34 20.00
CA SER A 290 -1.12 6.46 19.06
C SER A 290 -2.03 7.64 19.44
N GLN A 291 -3.04 7.44 20.28
CA GLN A 291 -3.99 8.48 20.69
C GLN A 291 -3.60 9.14 22.02
N ASP A 292 -3.12 8.36 22.99
CA ASP A 292 -2.79 8.84 24.34
C ASP A 292 -1.28 8.95 24.61
N GLY A 293 -0.43 8.45 23.70
CA GLY A 293 1.02 8.43 23.84
C GLY A 293 1.54 7.28 24.70
N ASP A 294 0.67 6.35 25.14
CA ASP A 294 1.02 5.21 25.98
C ASP A 294 1.09 3.91 25.19
N PHE A 295 2.30 3.44 24.94
CA PHE A 295 2.56 2.21 24.17
C PHE A 295 2.82 0.98 25.06
N GLU A 296 2.65 1.06 26.38
CA GLU A 296 3.01 -0.01 27.32
C GLU A 296 2.33 -1.34 26.96
N GLN A 297 1.00 -1.33 26.73
CA GLN A 297 0.26 -2.53 26.34
C GLN A 297 0.69 -3.09 24.97
N ALA A 298 1.05 -2.22 24.02
CA ALA A 298 1.55 -2.68 22.72
C ALA A 298 2.92 -3.38 22.89
N MET A 299 3.76 -2.89 23.82
CA MET A 299 5.07 -3.47 24.12
C MET A 299 4.95 -4.79 24.86
N GLU A 300 4.00 -4.93 25.79
CA GLU A 300 3.71 -6.20 26.45
C GLU A 300 3.28 -7.28 25.45
N HIS A 301 2.41 -6.94 24.50
CA HIS A 301 2.00 -7.84 23.43
C HIS A 301 3.17 -8.25 22.52
N ALA A 302 4.07 -7.31 22.19
CA ALA A 302 5.27 -7.63 21.44
C ALA A 302 6.22 -8.56 22.22
N GLN A 303 6.38 -8.34 23.53
CA GLN A 303 7.20 -9.20 24.41
C GLN A 303 6.64 -10.60 24.57
N GLN A 304 5.33 -10.75 24.76
CA GLN A 304 4.69 -12.07 24.88
C GLN A 304 4.91 -12.91 23.64
N GLN A 305 4.73 -12.31 22.46
CA GLN A 305 4.95 -13.03 21.20
C GLN A 305 6.42 -13.32 20.93
N TYR A 306 7.33 -12.41 21.34
CA TYR A 306 8.75 -12.71 21.31
C TYR A 306 9.10 -13.92 22.19
N GLY A 307 8.49 -14.04 23.37
CA GLY A 307 8.60 -15.22 24.21
C GLY A 307 8.11 -16.50 23.52
N THR A 308 7.00 -16.43 22.78
CA THR A 308 6.48 -17.57 21.99
C THR A 308 7.42 -17.97 20.85
N ASP A 309 7.90 -17.01 20.06
CA ASP A 309 8.83 -17.26 18.95
C ASP A 309 10.21 -17.76 19.43
N SER A 310 10.55 -17.48 20.70
CA SER A 310 11.79 -17.92 21.36
C SER A 310 11.72 -19.35 21.93
N ALA A 311 10.54 -19.96 21.98
CA ALA A 311 10.33 -21.22 22.67
C ALA A 311 11.04 -22.39 21.94
N SER A 312 11.72 -23.25 22.71
CA SER A 312 12.58 -24.31 22.18
C SER A 312 11.85 -25.40 21.39
N GLU A 313 10.53 -25.49 21.50
CA GLU A 313 9.71 -26.52 20.88
C GLU A 313 9.36 -26.22 19.41
N ASP A 314 9.55 -24.98 18.94
CA ASP A 314 9.33 -24.58 17.54
C ASP A 314 10.32 -23.47 17.14
N GLN A 315 11.61 -23.82 17.05
CA GLN A 315 12.67 -22.84 16.77
C GLN A 315 12.50 -22.22 15.38
N ASN A 316 12.13 -20.94 15.36
CA ASN A 316 12.13 -20.15 14.15
C ASN A 316 13.57 -20.01 13.62
N LEU A 317 13.82 -20.61 12.45
CA LEU A 317 15.15 -20.69 11.81
C LEU A 317 15.59 -19.38 11.14
N VAL A 318 14.72 -18.37 11.13
CA VAL A 318 15.05 -17.02 10.62
C VAL A 318 15.87 -16.27 11.69
N PRO A 319 16.85 -15.43 11.33
CA PRO A 319 17.55 -14.58 12.29
C PRO A 319 16.58 -13.78 13.18
N ARG A 320 16.88 -13.70 14.49
CA ARG A 320 15.96 -13.21 15.54
C ARG A 320 15.40 -11.83 15.24
N GLU A 321 16.22 -10.99 14.64
CA GLU A 321 15.86 -9.64 14.26
C GLU A 321 14.66 -9.60 13.30
N PHE A 322 14.40 -10.64 12.49
CA PHE A 322 13.31 -10.69 11.51
C PHE A 322 12.12 -11.56 11.93
N TRP A 323 12.07 -12.01 13.18
CA TRP A 323 10.87 -12.67 13.70
C TRP A 323 9.65 -11.74 13.62
N PRO A 324 8.43 -12.27 13.36
CA PRO A 324 7.20 -11.49 13.43
C PRO A 324 7.08 -10.76 14.77
N SER A 325 7.43 -11.42 15.88
CA SER A 325 7.55 -10.80 17.20
C SER A 325 8.52 -9.62 17.26
N THR A 326 9.69 -9.74 16.63
CA THR A 326 10.70 -8.69 16.61
C THR A 326 10.29 -7.51 15.70
N SER A 327 9.43 -7.76 14.70
CA SER A 327 8.84 -6.73 13.86
C SER A 327 7.81 -5.87 14.59
N ARG A 328 7.13 -6.41 15.62
CA ARG A 328 6.18 -5.67 16.47
C ARG A 328 6.80 -4.65 17.41
N PHE A 329 8.11 -4.73 17.64
CA PHE A 329 8.85 -3.65 18.32
C PHE A 329 9.24 -2.51 17.36
N ARG A 330 8.91 -2.61 16.07
CA ARG A 330 9.35 -1.68 15.01
C ARG A 330 8.24 -0.81 14.41
N SER A 331 6.97 -1.13 14.69
CA SER A 331 5.75 -0.45 14.20
C SER A 331 5.15 0.42 15.28
#